data_AF-A0A8S3UAG2-F1
#
_entry.id   AF-A0A8S3UAG2-F1
#
_cell.length_a   1.000
_cell.length_b   1.000
_cell.length_c   1.000
_cell.angle_alpha   90.00
_cell.angle_beta   90.00
_cell.angle_gamma   90.00
#
_symmetry.space_group_name_H-M   'P 1'
#
loop_
_entity.id
_entity.type
_entity.pdbx_description
1 polymer ?
#
loop_
_entity_poly.entity_id
_entity_poly.type
_entity_poly.pdbx_seq_one_letter_code
_entity_poly.pdbx_strand_id
1 'polypeptide(L)'
;MVRHGNQTIADCTRLKLHDVPTGLPLDISGLDLSFNQISKIKNNTFESFSNLTTLKMDFNNIDTIDGYAFQSFKRLRWLSMRHNHINIFSKIFDIALKSLLDLQHLDIRYNINKTMDMSKPMVYPYFGNHSFLTDLYMDIVEYPVFYLSGFKTLSKLNTIKFEQCYLNQMSNDTLVDLPSSITSIYFYGCVDVLNNPSYAKEVYSKGCQIKPTATTEYKDYSPILEKGQMVDESKFQINLPVNLTFLRVSHYMTSYRQTGQKLLVANSSKLRYVDFSYWQIKQFPEIYSDAPFNVKYMDISGLNASILIHETSIPVFQNVQTAILKKCHAESNNWKERQSFSTISSRRKTGYIIQQLMVSR
;
A
#
# COMPACT_ATOMS: atom_id res chain seq x y z
N MET A 1 25.50 11.28 18.41
CA MET A 1 24.36 10.83 19.26
C MET A 1 23.43 12.00 19.47
N VAL A 2 22.13 11.76 19.37
CA VAL A 2 21.08 12.76 19.61
C VAL A 2 20.24 12.28 20.79
N ARG A 3 19.99 13.16 21.77
CA ARG A 3 19.06 12.88 22.87
C ARG A 3 17.69 13.45 22.54
N HIS A 4 16.68 12.60 22.50
CA HIS A 4 15.28 12.99 22.38
C HIS A 4 14.52 12.52 23.63
N GLY A 5 14.32 13.42 24.59
CA GLY A 5 13.79 13.08 25.91
C GLY A 5 14.72 12.11 26.65
N ASN A 6 14.17 10.99 27.13
CA ASN A 6 14.93 9.93 27.81
C ASN A 6 15.57 8.91 26.86
N GLN A 7 15.48 9.12 25.54
CA GLN A 7 16.05 8.22 24.54
C GLN A 7 17.39 8.74 24.02
N THR A 8 18.39 7.87 24.01
CA THR A 8 19.69 8.12 23.39
C THR A 8 19.71 7.41 22.04
N ILE A 9 19.80 8.19 20.96
CA ILE A 9 19.79 7.68 19.59
C ILE A 9 21.17 7.87 18.96
N ALA A 10 21.74 6.77 18.47
CA ALA A 10 22.90 6.80 17.60
C ALA A 10 22.43 7.03 16.15
N ASP A 11 22.67 8.23 15.64
CA ASP A 11 22.50 8.55 14.21
C ASP A 11 23.79 8.20 13.48
N CYS A 12 23.71 7.17 12.63
CA CYS A 12 24.77 6.67 11.80
C CYS A 12 24.39 6.75 10.30
N THR A 13 23.47 7.66 9.96
CA THR A 13 22.95 7.77 8.60
C THR A 13 23.99 8.35 7.62
N ARG A 14 23.99 7.87 6.36
CA ARG A 14 24.84 8.41 5.27
C ARG A 14 26.34 8.37 5.52
N LEU A 15 26.80 7.45 6.37
CA LEU A 15 28.23 7.30 6.71
C LEU A 15 28.97 6.33 5.79
N LYS A 16 28.32 5.82 4.73
CA LYS A 16 28.86 4.82 3.79
C LYS A 16 29.31 3.53 4.50
N LEU A 17 28.59 3.15 5.55
CA LEU A 17 28.90 1.94 6.33
C LEU A 17 28.57 0.69 5.53
N HIS A 18 29.45 -0.31 5.59
CA HIS A 18 29.20 -1.65 5.03
C HIS A 18 28.74 -2.66 6.09
N ASP A 19 28.98 -2.35 7.38
CA ASP A 19 28.63 -3.18 8.52
C ASP A 19 28.03 -2.30 9.64
N VAL A 20 27.36 -2.95 10.58
CA VAL A 20 26.88 -2.30 11.81
C VAL A 20 28.09 -1.89 12.66
N PRO A 21 28.21 -0.61 13.08
CA PRO A 21 29.37 -0.13 13.81
C PRO A 21 29.45 -0.76 15.20
N THR A 22 30.65 -1.16 15.59
CA THR A 22 30.96 -1.65 16.94
C THR A 22 31.43 -0.49 17.84
N GLY A 23 31.37 -0.67 19.16
CA GLY A 23 31.89 0.32 20.12
C GLY A 23 30.97 1.53 20.37
N LEU A 24 29.72 1.49 19.91
CA LEU A 24 28.70 2.45 20.34
C LEU A 24 28.33 2.22 21.82
N PRO A 25 27.88 3.26 22.55
CA PRO A 25 27.42 3.10 23.92
C PRO A 25 26.32 2.04 24.05
N LEU A 26 26.39 1.21 25.09
CA LEU A 26 25.47 0.07 25.28
C LEU A 26 24.08 0.49 25.81
N ASP A 27 23.94 1.74 26.23
CA ASP A 27 22.73 2.33 26.77
C ASP A 27 21.88 3.06 25.70
N ILE A 28 22.28 3.00 24.43
CA ILE A 28 21.46 3.54 23.35
C ILE A 28 20.11 2.82 23.26
N SER A 29 19.06 3.59 23.06
CA SER A 29 17.69 3.09 22.85
C SER A 29 17.29 3.12 21.37
N GLY A 30 18.02 3.87 20.54
CA GLY A 30 17.78 3.94 19.11
C GLY A 30 19.07 3.88 18.29
N LEU A 31 19.00 3.20 17.14
CA LEU A 31 20.08 3.16 16.16
C LEU A 31 19.49 3.41 14.76
N ASP A 32 20.00 4.43 14.08
CA ASP A 32 19.63 4.74 12.70
C ASP A 32 20.83 4.52 11.77
N LEU A 33 20.77 3.46 10.97
CA LEU A 33 21.75 3.06 9.98
C LEU A 33 21.27 3.34 8.55
N SER A 34 20.25 4.20 8.39
CA SER A 34 19.64 4.42 7.09
C SER A 34 20.61 5.09 6.10
N PHE A 35 20.41 4.84 4.80
CA PHE A 35 21.24 5.40 3.72
C PHE A 35 22.72 5.01 3.82
N ASN A 36 23.00 3.75 4.12
CA ASN A 36 24.36 3.17 4.11
C ASN A 36 24.46 2.10 3.01
N GLN A 37 25.48 1.24 3.07
CA GLN A 37 25.80 0.24 2.07
C GLN A 37 25.88 -1.16 2.69
N ILE A 38 25.13 -1.38 3.78
CA ILE A 38 25.07 -2.67 4.47
C ILE A 38 24.36 -3.67 3.59
N SER A 39 24.95 -4.84 3.38
CA SER A 39 24.37 -5.89 2.52
C SER A 39 23.91 -7.13 3.27
N LYS A 40 24.46 -7.40 4.46
CA LYS A 40 24.16 -8.62 5.21
C LYS A 40 23.98 -8.32 6.69
N ILE A 41 22.96 -8.93 7.28
CA ILE A 41 22.76 -8.95 8.73
C ILE A 41 22.97 -10.38 9.21
N LYS A 42 24.11 -10.63 9.83
CA LYS A 42 24.48 -11.95 10.33
C LYS A 42 23.94 -12.20 11.73
N ASN A 43 23.94 -13.45 12.16
CA ASN A 43 23.76 -13.77 13.58
C ASN A 43 24.74 -12.97 14.45
N ASN A 44 24.28 -12.54 15.62
CA ASN A 44 25.06 -11.77 16.62
C ASN A 44 25.50 -10.36 16.18
N THR A 45 25.11 -9.89 14.99
CA THR A 45 25.40 -8.51 14.53
C THR A 45 24.96 -7.46 15.56
N PHE A 46 23.87 -7.72 16.28
CA PHE A 46 23.32 -6.82 17.29
C PHE A 46 23.46 -7.31 18.73
N GLU A 47 24.43 -8.19 19.02
CA GLU A 47 24.59 -8.80 20.35
C GLU A 47 24.77 -7.76 21.46
N SER A 48 25.54 -6.69 21.19
CA SER A 48 25.78 -5.60 22.15
C SER A 48 24.60 -4.62 22.31
N PHE A 49 23.55 -4.73 21.50
CA PHE A 49 22.47 -3.75 21.39
C PHE A 49 21.13 -4.25 21.95
N SER A 50 21.15 -5.04 23.02
CA SER A 50 19.97 -5.69 23.61
C SER A 50 18.91 -4.72 24.15
N ASN A 51 19.30 -3.49 24.48
CA ASN A 51 18.42 -2.42 24.98
C ASN A 51 17.71 -1.62 23.88
N LEU A 52 18.01 -1.84 22.60
CA LEU A 52 17.41 -1.07 21.51
C LEU A 52 15.89 -1.23 21.48
N THR A 53 15.21 -0.09 21.41
CA THR A 53 13.77 0.02 21.17
C THR A 53 13.45 0.41 19.73
N THR A 54 14.40 1.03 19.03
CA THR A 54 14.24 1.49 17.65
C THR A 54 15.48 1.14 16.82
N LEU A 55 15.25 0.49 15.69
CA LEU A 55 16.27 0.21 14.69
C LEU A 55 15.76 0.61 13.31
N LYS A 56 16.52 1.45 12.60
CA LYS A 56 16.27 1.81 11.21
C LYS A 56 17.45 1.41 10.36
N MET A 57 17.18 0.72 9.27
CA MET A 57 18.17 0.26 8.28
C MET A 57 17.66 0.55 6.86
N ASP A 58 16.90 1.63 6.70
CA ASP A 58 16.27 2.00 5.43
C ASP A 58 17.33 2.32 4.38
N PHE A 59 17.04 2.10 3.10
CA PHE A 59 17.92 2.50 1.99
C PHE A 59 19.36 1.98 2.17
N ASN A 60 19.47 0.68 2.41
CA ASN A 60 20.73 -0.05 2.36
C ASN A 60 20.67 -1.05 1.18
N ASN A 61 21.63 -1.98 1.11
CA ASN A 61 21.68 -3.02 0.09
C ASN A 61 21.41 -4.40 0.68
N ILE A 62 20.62 -4.49 1.77
CA ILE A 62 20.46 -5.72 2.55
C ILE A 62 19.74 -6.77 1.70
N ASP A 63 20.43 -7.85 1.37
CA ASP A 63 19.89 -9.00 0.63
C ASP A 63 19.78 -10.27 1.48
N THR A 64 20.56 -10.33 2.57
CA THR A 64 20.69 -11.51 3.43
C THR A 64 20.49 -11.13 4.89
N ILE A 65 19.57 -11.83 5.55
CA ILE A 65 19.36 -11.76 7.00
C ILE A 65 19.38 -13.19 7.52
N ASP A 66 20.28 -13.49 8.46
CA ASP A 66 20.34 -14.81 9.10
C ASP A 66 19.16 -15.01 10.06
N GLY A 67 18.75 -16.27 10.28
CA GLY A 67 17.56 -16.60 11.08
C GLY A 67 17.63 -16.18 12.56
N TYR A 68 18.82 -15.91 13.12
CA TYR A 68 18.97 -15.43 14.50
C TYR A 68 19.56 -14.02 14.58
N ALA A 69 19.52 -13.26 13.47
CA ALA A 69 20.03 -11.90 13.39
C ALA A 69 19.48 -10.96 14.48
N PHE A 70 18.21 -11.15 14.87
CA PHE A 70 17.49 -10.28 15.80
C PHE A 70 17.30 -10.84 17.21
N GLN A 71 17.90 -12.00 17.52
CA GLN A 71 17.64 -12.72 18.78
C GLN A 71 18.03 -11.97 20.06
N SER A 72 18.98 -11.03 19.95
CA SER A 72 19.47 -10.21 21.05
C SER A 72 18.47 -9.14 21.49
N PHE A 73 17.55 -8.73 20.61
CA PHE A 73 16.58 -7.71 20.91
C PHE A 73 15.50 -8.22 21.86
N LYS A 74 15.46 -7.66 23.07
CA LYS A 74 14.44 -7.98 24.07
C LYS A 74 13.35 -6.93 24.19
N ARG A 75 13.54 -5.76 23.59
CA ARG A 75 12.68 -4.58 23.77
C ARG A 75 12.46 -3.81 22.46
N LEU A 76 12.81 -4.38 21.31
CA LEU A 76 12.68 -3.69 20.04
C LEU A 76 11.19 -3.53 19.70
N ARG A 77 10.76 -2.29 19.54
CA ARG A 77 9.38 -1.90 19.25
C ARG A 77 9.20 -1.37 17.85
N TRP A 78 10.25 -0.78 17.28
CA TRP A 78 10.23 -0.15 15.97
C TRP A 78 11.36 -0.69 15.11
N LEU A 79 11.01 -1.38 14.02
CA LEU A 79 11.96 -1.89 13.04
C LEU A 79 11.57 -1.38 11.65
N SER A 80 12.52 -0.77 10.96
CA SER A 80 12.36 -0.35 9.57
C SER A 80 13.56 -0.82 8.75
N MET A 81 13.27 -1.51 7.65
CA MET A 81 14.24 -2.06 6.70
C MET A 81 13.76 -1.82 5.26
N ARG A 82 13.01 -0.75 5.03
CA ARG A 82 12.45 -0.46 3.71
C ARG A 82 13.53 -0.06 2.71
N HIS A 83 13.24 -0.23 1.42
CA HIS A 83 14.20 0.05 0.34
C HIS A 83 15.50 -0.72 0.52
N ASN A 84 15.39 -2.04 0.57
CA ASN A 84 16.51 -2.99 0.57
C ASN A 84 16.23 -4.05 -0.50
N HIS A 85 16.91 -5.20 -0.44
CA HIS A 85 16.76 -6.32 -1.37
C HIS A 85 16.35 -7.61 -0.64
N ILE A 86 15.62 -7.48 0.47
CA ILE A 86 15.29 -8.59 1.36
C ILE A 86 14.23 -9.49 0.73
N ASN A 87 14.50 -10.79 0.64
CA ASN A 87 13.44 -11.75 0.34
C ASN A 87 12.53 -11.99 1.56
N ILE A 88 11.50 -11.15 1.70
CA ILE A 88 10.53 -11.20 2.79
C ILE A 88 9.67 -12.48 2.78
N PHE A 89 9.64 -13.22 1.67
CA PHE A 89 8.89 -14.48 1.54
C PHE A 89 9.73 -15.71 1.94
N SER A 90 11.00 -15.51 2.26
CA SER A 90 11.88 -16.61 2.67
C SER A 90 11.55 -17.11 4.08
N LYS A 91 11.65 -18.44 4.28
CA LYS A 91 11.51 -19.05 5.61
C LYS A 91 12.53 -18.51 6.62
N ILE A 92 13.72 -18.11 6.15
CA ILE A 92 14.76 -17.56 7.02
C ILE A 92 14.33 -16.21 7.59
N PHE A 93 13.70 -15.37 6.78
CA PHE A 93 13.16 -14.08 7.23
C PHE A 93 12.06 -14.25 8.29
N ASP A 94 11.17 -15.24 8.09
CA ASP A 94 10.16 -15.63 9.09
C ASP A 94 10.80 -16.02 10.44
N ILE A 95 11.85 -16.84 10.42
CA ILE A 95 12.60 -17.23 11.62
C ILE A 95 13.25 -16.01 12.28
N ALA A 96 13.83 -15.10 11.50
CA ALA A 96 14.48 -13.89 12.03
C ALA A 96 13.50 -13.01 12.83
N LEU A 97 12.27 -12.82 12.32
CA LEU A 97 11.26 -12.00 12.98
C LEU A 97 10.67 -12.64 14.25
N LYS A 98 10.73 -13.97 14.39
CA LYS A 98 10.09 -14.72 15.49
C LYS A 98 10.49 -14.24 16.90
N SER A 99 11.71 -13.73 17.04
CA SER A 99 12.24 -13.26 18.34
C SER A 99 11.74 -11.88 18.77
N LEU A 100 11.14 -11.10 17.86
CA LEU A 100 10.74 -9.71 18.08
C LEU A 100 9.34 -9.59 18.72
N LEU A 101 9.16 -10.13 19.92
CA LEU A 101 7.84 -10.26 20.56
C LEU A 101 7.19 -8.92 20.94
N ASP A 102 7.99 -7.90 21.22
CA ASP A 102 7.53 -6.56 21.63
C ASP A 102 7.31 -5.60 20.44
N LEU A 103 7.43 -6.11 19.20
CA LEU A 103 7.38 -5.28 18.00
C LEU A 103 6.00 -4.63 17.84
N GLN A 104 6.00 -3.30 17.66
CA GLN A 104 4.80 -2.47 17.49
C GLN A 104 4.70 -1.93 16.06
N HIS A 105 5.84 -1.59 15.47
CA HIS A 105 5.94 -1.05 14.12
C HIS A 105 6.95 -1.83 13.29
N LEU A 106 6.52 -2.29 12.12
CA LEU A 106 7.37 -2.95 11.13
C LEU A 106 7.18 -2.34 9.74
N ASP A 107 8.27 -1.82 9.16
CA ASP A 107 8.31 -1.36 7.76
C ASP A 107 9.33 -2.17 6.94
N ILE A 108 8.79 -2.97 6.02
CA ILE A 108 9.51 -3.87 5.11
C ILE A 108 9.20 -3.57 3.64
N ARG A 109 8.67 -2.38 3.34
CA ARG A 109 8.29 -1.98 1.97
C ARG A 109 9.52 -1.81 1.08
N TYR A 110 9.32 -1.85 -0.23
CA TYR A 110 10.34 -1.74 -1.25
C TYR A 110 11.47 -2.76 -1.05
N ASN A 111 11.11 -4.02 -0.84
CA ASN A 111 12.04 -5.16 -0.74
C ASN A 111 11.82 -6.21 -1.85
N ILE A 112 10.71 -6.12 -2.60
CA ILE A 112 10.49 -6.99 -3.75
C ILE A 112 11.51 -6.67 -4.86
N ASN A 113 12.25 -7.70 -5.27
CA ASN A 113 13.20 -7.61 -6.38
C ASN A 113 12.57 -8.20 -7.67
N LYS A 114 12.88 -7.61 -8.84
CA LYS A 114 12.46 -8.07 -10.16
C LYS A 114 12.84 -9.52 -10.47
N THR A 115 13.83 -10.08 -9.78
CA THR A 115 14.29 -11.46 -9.98
C THR A 115 13.41 -12.50 -9.27
N MET A 116 12.46 -12.09 -8.43
CA MET A 116 11.54 -13.01 -7.77
C MET A 116 10.51 -13.54 -8.77
N ASP A 117 10.24 -14.85 -8.75
CA ASP A 117 9.19 -15.47 -9.55
C ASP A 117 7.82 -15.14 -8.94
N MET A 118 7.25 -14.01 -9.36
CA MET A 118 5.96 -13.50 -8.88
C MET A 118 4.75 -14.21 -9.53
N SER A 119 4.98 -15.17 -10.43
CA SER A 119 3.91 -15.91 -11.11
C SER A 119 3.17 -16.90 -10.19
N LYS A 120 3.71 -17.14 -9.00
CA LYS A 120 3.17 -18.10 -8.01
C LYS A 120 2.65 -17.38 -6.76
N PRO A 121 1.71 -18.01 -6.02
CA PRO A 121 1.27 -17.48 -4.73
C PRO A 121 2.43 -17.28 -3.75
N MET A 122 2.55 -16.09 -3.19
CA MET A 122 3.60 -15.74 -2.22
C MET A 122 3.04 -15.71 -0.80
N VAL A 123 3.64 -16.52 0.08
CA VAL A 123 3.25 -16.61 1.49
C VAL A 123 4.02 -15.59 2.30
N TYR A 124 3.31 -14.72 3.02
CA TYR A 124 3.91 -13.71 3.88
C TYR A 124 4.41 -14.28 5.20
N PRO A 125 5.36 -13.59 5.89
CA PRO A 125 5.84 -13.99 7.21
C PRO A 125 4.74 -14.27 8.21
N TYR A 126 4.99 -15.20 9.12
CA TYR A 126 4.06 -15.51 10.20
C TYR A 126 4.15 -14.46 11.30
N PHE A 127 3.10 -13.65 11.42
CA PHE A 127 3.01 -12.60 12.44
C PHE A 127 2.27 -13.03 13.70
N GLY A 128 1.87 -14.30 13.83
CA GLY A 128 0.95 -14.72 14.89
C GLY A 128 1.48 -14.55 16.32
N ASN A 129 2.79 -14.40 16.49
CA ASN A 129 3.42 -14.15 17.80
C ASN A 129 3.60 -12.65 18.12
N HIS A 130 3.37 -11.75 17.14
CA HIS A 130 3.62 -10.31 17.26
C HIS A 130 2.38 -9.58 17.77
N SER A 131 1.85 -9.99 18.91
CA SER A 131 0.59 -9.48 19.48
C SER A 131 0.58 -7.97 19.82
N PHE A 132 1.75 -7.33 19.83
CA PHE A 132 1.91 -5.90 20.05
C PHE A 132 1.91 -5.06 18.76
N LEU A 133 1.91 -5.68 17.58
CA LEU A 133 2.02 -4.99 16.30
C LEU A 133 0.78 -4.09 16.06
N THR A 134 1.01 -2.79 15.91
CA THR A 134 -0.02 -1.77 15.64
C THR A 134 0.00 -1.30 14.19
N ASP A 135 1.19 -1.33 13.59
CA ASP A 135 1.53 -0.72 12.32
C ASP A 135 2.36 -1.68 11.47
N LEU A 136 1.80 -2.12 10.33
CA LEU A 136 2.49 -3.00 9.39
C LEU A 136 2.54 -2.40 7.98
N TYR A 137 3.75 -2.28 7.47
CA TYR A 137 4.08 -1.59 6.24
C TYR A 137 4.83 -2.61 5.37
N MET A 138 4.24 -3.02 4.26
CA MET A 138 4.73 -4.13 3.43
C MET A 138 4.44 -3.93 1.94
N ASP A 139 5.18 -4.60 1.07
CA ASP A 139 4.82 -4.63 -0.35
C ASP A 139 3.67 -5.61 -0.57
N ILE A 140 2.89 -5.41 -1.64
CA ILE A 140 1.84 -6.37 -2.03
C ILE A 140 2.04 -6.94 -3.43
N VAL A 141 2.16 -8.27 -3.47
CA VAL A 141 2.35 -9.08 -4.67
C VAL A 141 1.02 -9.32 -5.41
N GLU A 142 1.09 -9.89 -6.62
CA GLU A 142 -0.10 -10.24 -7.41
C GLU A 142 -0.98 -11.32 -6.76
N TYR A 143 -0.35 -12.37 -6.22
CA TYR A 143 -1.04 -13.51 -5.59
C TYR A 143 -0.67 -13.63 -4.10
N PRO A 144 -1.15 -12.71 -3.23
CA PRO A 144 -0.78 -12.71 -1.82
C PRO A 144 -1.49 -13.83 -1.05
N VAL A 145 -0.75 -14.52 -0.18
CA VAL A 145 -1.29 -15.56 0.70
C VAL A 145 -1.14 -15.14 2.17
N PHE A 146 -2.27 -14.84 2.83
CA PHE A 146 -2.31 -14.39 4.23
C PHE A 146 -2.87 -15.42 5.22
N TYR A 147 -3.67 -16.41 4.79
CA TYR A 147 -4.42 -17.30 5.69
C TYR A 147 -3.56 -18.10 6.67
N LEU A 148 -2.30 -18.39 6.33
CA LEU A 148 -1.35 -19.10 7.20
C LEU A 148 -0.43 -18.16 7.99
N SER A 149 -0.53 -16.86 7.80
CA SER A 149 0.46 -15.88 8.27
C SER A 149 0.10 -15.27 9.62
N GLY A 150 -0.88 -15.82 10.33
CA GLY A 150 -1.22 -15.43 11.71
C GLY A 150 -1.88 -14.06 11.87
N PHE A 151 -2.23 -13.37 10.78
CA PHE A 151 -2.82 -12.02 10.80
C PHE A 151 -4.06 -11.89 11.70
N LYS A 152 -4.94 -12.91 11.72
CA LYS A 152 -6.16 -12.90 12.55
C LYS A 152 -5.88 -12.74 14.05
N THR A 153 -4.69 -13.10 14.51
CA THR A 153 -4.29 -12.99 15.94
C THR A 153 -3.80 -11.59 16.33
N LEU A 154 -3.52 -10.72 15.33
CA LEU A 154 -2.96 -9.39 15.52
C LEU A 154 -4.01 -8.39 16.01
N SER A 155 -4.51 -8.59 17.22
CA SER A 155 -5.60 -7.81 17.83
C SER A 155 -5.31 -6.32 18.02
N LYS A 156 -4.04 -5.89 17.99
CA LYS A 156 -3.63 -4.48 18.09
C LYS A 156 -3.36 -3.82 16.74
N LEU A 157 -3.33 -4.59 15.65
CA LEU A 157 -3.03 -4.07 14.32
C LEU A 157 -4.21 -3.20 13.86
N ASN A 158 -3.98 -1.89 13.80
CA ASN A 158 -5.00 -0.91 13.45
C ASN A 158 -4.85 -0.40 12.01
N THR A 159 -3.60 -0.37 11.52
CA THR A 159 -3.22 0.20 10.23
C THR A 159 -2.31 -0.77 9.50
N ILE A 160 -2.66 -1.03 8.24
CA ILE A 160 -1.80 -1.74 7.30
C ILE A 160 -1.59 -0.89 6.04
N LYS A 161 -0.35 -0.84 5.57
CA LYS A 161 0.03 -0.06 4.39
C LYS A 161 0.77 -0.95 3.40
N PHE A 162 0.19 -1.06 2.22
CA PHE A 162 0.74 -1.74 1.08
C PHE A 162 1.39 -0.74 0.12
N GLU A 163 2.60 -1.06 -0.34
CA GLU A 163 3.30 -0.37 -1.45
C GLU A 163 3.55 -1.35 -2.59
N GLN A 164 4.00 -0.82 -3.74
CA GLN A 164 4.34 -1.58 -4.94
C GLN A 164 3.28 -2.63 -5.29
N CYS A 165 2.01 -2.21 -5.43
CA CYS A 165 0.94 -3.17 -5.66
C CYS A 165 1.06 -3.78 -7.05
N TYR A 166 1.65 -4.97 -7.14
CA TYR A 166 1.60 -5.85 -8.31
C TYR A 166 0.24 -6.55 -8.45
N LEU A 167 -0.74 -6.16 -7.64
CA LEU A 167 -2.11 -6.67 -7.71
C LEU A 167 -2.73 -6.31 -9.05
N ASN A 168 -2.91 -7.32 -9.90
CA ASN A 168 -3.73 -7.18 -11.10
C ASN A 168 -5.22 -7.08 -10.74
N GLN A 169 -5.66 -7.73 -9.65
CA GLN A 169 -7.04 -7.72 -9.18
C GLN A 169 -7.13 -8.09 -7.68
N MET A 170 -8.02 -7.42 -6.93
CA MET A 170 -8.32 -7.76 -5.51
C MET A 170 -9.55 -8.68 -5.42
N SER A 171 -9.44 -9.91 -4.93
CA SER A 171 -10.60 -10.82 -4.78
C SER A 171 -11.21 -10.79 -3.37
N ASN A 172 -12.26 -11.60 -3.17
CA ASN A 172 -12.92 -11.84 -1.88
C ASN A 172 -11.94 -12.35 -0.81
N ASP A 173 -10.89 -13.06 -1.22
CA ASP A 173 -9.90 -13.69 -0.36
C ASP A 173 -8.72 -12.76 -0.03
N THR A 174 -8.51 -11.68 -0.79
CA THR A 174 -7.33 -10.81 -0.64
C THR A 174 -7.20 -10.20 0.76
N LEU A 175 -8.32 -9.87 1.41
CA LEU A 175 -8.33 -9.17 2.70
C LEU A 175 -9.04 -9.95 3.82
N VAL A 176 -9.54 -11.15 3.53
CA VAL A 176 -10.39 -11.92 4.46
C VAL A 176 -9.66 -12.34 5.74
N ASP A 177 -8.34 -12.46 5.67
CA ASP A 177 -7.51 -12.88 6.81
C ASP A 177 -6.97 -11.74 7.65
N LEU A 178 -7.25 -10.49 7.26
CA LEU A 178 -6.90 -9.34 8.06
C LEU A 178 -7.76 -9.30 9.34
N PRO A 179 -7.18 -8.94 10.50
CA PRO A 179 -7.89 -8.96 11.77
C PRO A 179 -8.99 -7.91 11.79
N SER A 180 -10.04 -8.18 12.56
CA SER A 180 -11.15 -7.25 12.76
C SER A 180 -10.75 -5.96 13.47
N SER A 181 -9.54 -5.86 14.05
CA SER A 181 -8.99 -4.65 14.65
C SER A 181 -8.58 -3.59 13.61
N ILE A 182 -8.44 -3.95 12.33
CA ILE A 182 -8.03 -2.99 11.29
C ILE A 182 -9.10 -1.93 11.11
N THR A 183 -8.66 -0.68 11.18
CA THR A 183 -9.50 0.51 10.94
C THR A 183 -9.07 1.29 9.70
N SER A 184 -7.82 1.12 9.27
CA SER A 184 -7.24 1.84 8.13
C SER A 184 -6.40 0.93 7.23
N ILE A 185 -6.71 0.92 5.94
CA ILE A 185 -5.90 0.24 4.90
C ILE A 185 -5.45 1.29 3.89
N TYR A 186 -4.19 1.19 3.50
CA TYR A 186 -3.60 2.02 2.46
C TYR A 186 -2.96 1.16 1.39
N PHE A 187 -3.28 1.43 0.12
CA PHE A 187 -2.58 0.95 -1.04
C PHE A 187 -1.98 2.14 -1.78
N TYR A 188 -0.66 2.13 -1.90
CA TYR A 188 0.14 3.18 -2.53
C TYR A 188 0.97 2.61 -3.68
N GLY A 189 1.24 3.46 -4.68
CA GLY A 189 2.24 3.13 -5.71
C GLY A 189 1.90 1.87 -6.50
N CYS A 190 0.62 1.57 -6.73
CA CYS A 190 0.15 0.46 -7.55
C CYS A 190 0.38 0.70 -9.07
N VAL A 191 1.52 1.32 -9.42
CA VAL A 191 1.89 1.79 -10.74
C VAL A 191 3.01 0.89 -11.26
N ASP A 192 2.74 0.10 -12.30
CA ASP A 192 3.78 -0.40 -13.20
C ASP A 192 3.37 -0.22 -14.68
N VAL A 193 3.18 1.05 -15.06
CA VAL A 193 2.70 1.43 -16.41
C VAL A 193 3.86 1.68 -17.39
N LEU A 194 5.08 1.87 -16.89
CA LEU A 194 6.24 2.10 -17.77
C LEU A 194 6.76 0.83 -18.44
N ASN A 195 6.35 -0.36 -17.97
CA ASN A 195 6.68 -1.63 -18.59
C ASN A 195 5.59 -2.17 -19.54
N ASN A 196 4.49 -1.43 -19.77
CA ASN A 196 3.47 -1.80 -20.77
C ASN A 196 3.74 -1.07 -22.11
N PRO A 197 4.26 -1.75 -23.16
CA PRO A 197 4.70 -1.11 -24.40
C PRO A 197 3.58 -0.38 -25.16
N SER A 198 2.35 -0.87 -25.03
CA SER A 198 1.18 -0.28 -25.70
C SER A 198 0.81 1.09 -25.13
N TYR A 199 1.03 1.31 -23.84
CA TYR A 199 0.66 2.56 -23.16
C TYR A 199 1.79 3.60 -23.22
N ALA A 200 3.05 3.16 -23.22
CA ALA A 200 4.20 4.04 -23.48
C ALA A 200 4.00 4.84 -24.79
N LYS A 201 3.55 4.18 -25.86
CA LYS A 201 3.23 4.84 -27.15
C LYS A 201 2.11 5.88 -27.05
N GLU A 202 1.09 5.67 -26.22
CA GLU A 202 -0.03 6.60 -26.04
C GLU A 202 0.35 7.82 -25.17
N VAL A 203 1.26 7.64 -24.22
CA VAL A 203 1.81 8.72 -23.38
C VAL A 203 2.83 9.56 -24.16
N TYR A 204 3.70 8.92 -24.95
CA TYR A 204 4.65 9.61 -25.83
C TYR A 204 3.96 10.43 -26.93
N SER A 205 2.80 9.98 -27.43
CA SER A 205 2.02 10.71 -28.45
C SER A 205 1.30 11.96 -27.91
N LYS A 206 1.20 12.11 -26.58
CA LYS A 206 0.57 13.28 -25.90
C LYS A 206 1.57 14.27 -25.27
N GLY A 207 2.86 14.17 -25.60
CA GLY A 207 3.85 15.23 -25.32
C GLY A 207 4.43 15.30 -23.90
N CYS A 208 4.21 14.28 -23.05
CA CYS A 208 4.86 14.22 -21.74
C CYS A 208 6.28 13.63 -21.86
N GLN A 209 7.31 14.46 -21.63
CA GLN A 209 8.70 14.00 -21.52
C GLN A 209 9.05 13.65 -20.07
N ILE A 210 9.28 12.37 -19.79
CA ILE A 210 10.01 11.96 -18.59
C ILE A 210 11.50 11.97 -18.94
N LYS A 211 12.32 12.70 -18.16
CA LYS A 211 13.79 12.65 -18.30
C LYS A 211 14.25 11.20 -18.11
N PRO A 212 14.82 10.52 -19.12
CA PRO A 212 15.28 9.15 -18.97
C PRO A 212 16.57 9.12 -18.16
N THR A 213 16.56 8.42 -17.04
CA THR A 213 17.80 7.84 -16.48
C THR A 213 18.11 6.58 -17.28
N ALA A 214 19.16 6.69 -18.11
CA ALA A 214 19.95 5.64 -18.75
C ALA A 214 19.23 4.38 -19.26
N THR A 215 19.22 4.29 -20.59
CA THR A 215 18.83 3.18 -21.47
C THR A 215 19.40 1.81 -21.08
N THR A 216 18.54 0.80 -20.99
CA THR A 216 18.86 -0.57 -21.39
C THR A 216 17.81 -1.03 -22.41
N GLU A 217 18.30 -1.46 -23.57
CA GLU A 217 17.50 -1.99 -24.68
C GLU A 217 16.70 -3.23 -24.23
N TYR A 218 15.38 -3.19 -24.36
CA TYR A 218 14.52 -4.35 -24.17
C TYR A 218 14.10 -4.91 -25.53
N LYS A 219 14.43 -6.19 -25.75
CA LYS A 219 13.89 -7.00 -26.84
C LYS A 219 12.40 -7.27 -26.60
N ASP A 220 11.64 -7.13 -27.67
CA ASP A 220 10.21 -7.33 -27.74
C ASP A 220 9.84 -8.79 -27.44
N TYR A 221 9.26 -9.02 -26.26
CA TYR A 221 8.63 -10.29 -25.92
C TYR A 221 7.10 -10.09 -25.89
N SER A 222 6.47 -10.28 -27.05
CA SER A 222 5.08 -10.72 -27.14
C SER A 222 5.12 -11.98 -27.99
N PRO A 223 4.79 -13.17 -27.44
CA PRO A 223 3.37 -13.50 -27.23
C PRO A 223 3.12 -14.52 -26.10
N ILE A 224 2.73 -14.08 -24.90
CA ILE A 224 1.99 -14.93 -23.94
C ILE A 224 1.00 -14.05 -23.15
N LEU A 225 -0.03 -13.57 -23.84
CA LEU A 225 -1.30 -13.18 -23.20
C LEU A 225 -2.37 -14.15 -23.73
N GLU A 226 -2.10 -15.45 -23.60
CA GLU A 226 -3.12 -16.47 -23.83
C GLU A 226 -3.80 -16.80 -22.50
N LYS A 227 -5.10 -16.47 -22.46
CA LYS A 227 -6.11 -17.01 -21.54
C LYS A 227 -5.86 -16.76 -20.04
N GLY A 228 -5.96 -15.50 -19.63
CA GLY A 228 -6.50 -15.21 -18.30
C GLY A 228 -7.90 -15.83 -18.21
N GLN A 229 -8.10 -16.73 -17.25
CA GLN A 229 -9.38 -17.41 -17.03
C GLN A 229 -10.52 -16.39 -16.97
N MET A 230 -11.60 -16.67 -17.70
CA MET A 230 -12.88 -16.00 -17.54
C MET A 230 -13.35 -16.23 -16.10
N VAL A 231 -13.13 -15.26 -15.22
CA VAL A 231 -13.77 -15.24 -13.90
C VAL A 231 -15.24 -14.95 -14.16
N ASP A 232 -16.14 -15.78 -13.63
CA ASP A 232 -17.59 -15.57 -13.69
C ASP A 232 -17.91 -14.11 -13.34
N GLU A 233 -18.32 -13.35 -14.37
CA GLU A 233 -18.48 -11.89 -14.35
C GLU A 233 -19.68 -11.45 -13.51
N SER A 234 -20.44 -12.39 -12.93
CA SER A 234 -21.78 -12.14 -12.38
C SER A 234 -21.83 -11.50 -10.99
N LYS A 235 -20.70 -11.24 -10.31
CA LYS A 235 -20.48 -10.23 -9.24
C LYS A 235 -19.09 -10.41 -8.63
N PHE A 236 -18.18 -9.48 -8.90
CA PHE A 236 -16.87 -9.44 -8.25
C PHE A 236 -17.03 -8.96 -6.80
N GLN A 237 -16.63 -9.73 -5.79
CA GLN A 237 -16.84 -9.38 -4.38
C GLN A 237 -15.50 -9.12 -3.65
N ILE A 238 -15.46 -8.07 -2.82
CA ILE A 238 -14.37 -7.79 -1.88
C ILE A 238 -14.95 -7.77 -0.47
N ASN A 239 -14.38 -8.56 0.44
CA ASN A 239 -14.76 -8.59 1.85
C ASN A 239 -13.82 -7.68 2.65
N LEU A 240 -14.34 -6.57 3.17
CA LEU A 240 -13.56 -5.68 4.03
C LEU A 240 -13.49 -6.20 5.47
N PRO A 241 -12.44 -5.84 6.23
CA PRO A 241 -12.48 -5.97 7.69
C PRO A 241 -13.68 -5.21 8.27
N VAL A 242 -14.43 -5.86 9.16
CA VAL A 242 -15.72 -5.34 9.67
C VAL A 242 -15.64 -3.98 10.38
N ASN A 243 -14.46 -3.59 10.88
CA ASN A 243 -14.23 -2.30 11.54
C ASN A 243 -13.49 -1.28 10.66
N LEU A 244 -13.31 -1.57 9.38
CA LEU A 244 -12.62 -0.66 8.47
C LEU A 244 -13.40 0.66 8.34
N THR A 245 -12.74 1.77 8.64
CA THR A 245 -13.30 3.12 8.53
C THR A 245 -12.63 3.94 7.43
N PHE A 246 -11.39 3.60 7.08
CA PHE A 246 -10.57 4.32 6.12
C PHE A 246 -9.97 3.34 5.11
N LEU A 247 -10.25 3.57 3.83
CA LEU A 247 -9.66 2.82 2.72
C LEU A 247 -9.05 3.80 1.72
N ARG A 248 -7.72 3.81 1.60
CA ARG A 248 -7.04 4.48 0.50
C ARG A 248 -6.56 3.46 -0.50
N VAL A 249 -6.98 3.62 -1.73
CA VAL A 249 -6.43 2.94 -2.90
C VAL A 249 -6.07 4.06 -3.86
N SER A 250 -4.83 4.55 -3.84
CA SER A 250 -4.45 5.69 -4.71
C SER A 250 -3.54 5.22 -5.84
N HIS A 251 -3.58 5.93 -6.97
CA HIS A 251 -2.72 5.66 -8.12
C HIS A 251 -2.86 4.21 -8.64
N TYR A 252 -4.09 3.71 -8.67
CA TYR A 252 -4.42 2.36 -9.13
C TYR A 252 -4.74 2.38 -10.63
N MET A 253 -4.15 1.47 -11.40
CA MET A 253 -4.50 1.28 -12.81
C MET A 253 -5.17 -0.09 -12.96
N THR A 254 -6.40 -0.09 -13.43
CA THR A 254 -7.09 -1.32 -13.79
C THR A 254 -7.40 -1.31 -15.26
N SER A 255 -7.18 -2.45 -15.91
CA SER A 255 -7.85 -2.78 -17.14
C SER A 255 -9.33 -3.10 -16.87
N TYR A 256 -10.11 -2.18 -16.30
CA TYR A 256 -11.57 -2.21 -16.46
C TYR A 256 -11.83 -1.91 -17.94
N ARG A 257 -11.57 -2.92 -18.79
CA ARG A 257 -11.65 -2.87 -20.26
C ARG A 257 -13.08 -3.08 -20.73
N GLN A 258 -13.95 -3.61 -19.88
CA GLN A 258 -15.34 -3.91 -20.19
C GLN A 258 -16.27 -3.00 -19.37
N THR A 259 -17.19 -2.39 -20.10
CA THR A 259 -18.28 -1.59 -19.55
C THR A 259 -19.28 -2.51 -18.85
N GLY A 260 -19.61 -2.26 -17.57
CA GLY A 260 -20.69 -2.98 -16.85
C GLY A 260 -20.27 -3.93 -15.72
N GLN A 261 -19.00 -3.95 -15.31
CA GLN A 261 -18.57 -4.79 -14.18
C GLN A 261 -19.17 -4.30 -12.85
N LYS A 262 -19.74 -5.25 -12.09
CA LYS A 262 -20.35 -5.03 -10.77
C LYS A 262 -19.39 -5.47 -9.67
N LEU A 263 -19.01 -4.54 -8.80
CA LEU A 263 -18.18 -4.79 -7.61
C LEU A 263 -19.06 -4.78 -6.36
N LEU A 264 -19.20 -5.90 -5.68
CA LEU A 264 -19.80 -6.00 -4.36
C LEU A 264 -18.73 -5.77 -3.29
N VAL A 265 -18.91 -4.75 -2.44
CA VAL A 265 -18.07 -4.52 -1.26
C VAL A 265 -18.86 -4.92 -0.03
N ALA A 266 -18.49 -6.06 0.54
CA ALA A 266 -19.10 -6.55 1.77
C ALA A 266 -18.40 -5.97 3.01
N ASN A 267 -19.11 -5.98 4.15
CA ASN A 267 -18.68 -5.43 5.44
C ASN A 267 -18.34 -3.93 5.40
N SER A 268 -18.99 -3.17 4.51
CA SER A 268 -18.64 -1.76 4.29
C SER A 268 -19.32 -0.77 5.25
N SER A 269 -20.20 -1.24 6.14
CA SER A 269 -21.09 -0.40 6.96
C SER A 269 -20.37 0.63 7.86
N LYS A 270 -19.14 0.33 8.29
CA LYS A 270 -18.28 1.23 9.09
C LYS A 270 -17.36 2.12 8.25
N LEU A 271 -17.28 1.91 6.94
CA LEU A 271 -16.43 2.70 6.05
C LEU A 271 -16.92 4.15 6.02
N ARG A 272 -15.99 5.11 6.24
CA ARG A 272 -16.28 6.55 6.31
C ARG A 272 -15.46 7.35 5.32
N TYR A 273 -14.25 6.90 5.02
CA TYR A 273 -13.33 7.55 4.09
C TYR A 273 -12.90 6.57 3.01
N VAL A 274 -13.00 7.01 1.76
CA VAL A 274 -12.51 6.28 0.60
C VAL A 274 -11.67 7.20 -0.28
N ASP A 275 -10.52 6.74 -0.72
CA ASP A 275 -9.65 7.50 -1.61
C ASP A 275 -9.31 6.65 -2.83
N PHE A 276 -9.75 7.16 -3.99
CA PHE A 276 -9.51 6.64 -5.32
C PHE A 276 -8.72 7.64 -6.16
N SER A 277 -7.93 8.49 -5.49
CA SER A 277 -7.20 9.55 -6.16
C SER A 277 -6.21 8.95 -7.18
N TYR A 278 -6.16 9.60 -8.33
CA TYR A 278 -5.27 9.32 -9.45
C TYR A 278 -5.45 7.93 -10.07
N TRP A 279 -6.62 7.30 -9.91
CA TRP A 279 -6.90 6.08 -10.66
C TRP A 279 -6.87 6.33 -12.17
N GLN A 280 -6.28 5.38 -12.89
CA GLN A 280 -6.24 5.37 -14.34
C GLN A 280 -7.28 4.35 -14.85
N ILE A 281 -8.54 4.76 -14.89
CA ILE A 281 -9.69 3.94 -15.28
C ILE A 281 -10.37 4.53 -16.52
N LYS A 282 -11.01 3.68 -17.33
CA LYS A 282 -11.88 4.11 -18.45
C LYS A 282 -13.31 4.37 -18.00
N GLN A 283 -13.79 3.58 -17.04
CA GLN A 283 -15.12 3.70 -16.44
C GLN A 283 -15.04 3.30 -14.97
N PHE A 284 -15.88 3.92 -14.13
CA PHE A 284 -16.01 3.56 -12.72
C PHE A 284 -16.88 2.30 -12.61
N PRO A 285 -16.44 1.26 -11.87
CA PRO A 285 -17.25 0.06 -11.70
C PRO A 285 -18.56 0.38 -10.99
N GLU A 286 -19.60 -0.40 -11.24
CA GLU A 286 -20.84 -0.29 -10.47
C GLU A 286 -20.60 -0.92 -9.10
N ILE A 287 -20.49 -0.11 -8.04
CA ILE A 287 -20.18 -0.62 -6.71
C ILE A 287 -21.47 -0.80 -5.91
N TYR A 288 -21.72 -2.04 -5.53
CA TYR A 288 -22.77 -2.46 -4.61
C TYR A 288 -22.16 -2.71 -3.22
N SER A 289 -22.98 -2.58 -2.18
CA SER A 289 -22.60 -3.07 -0.85
C SER A 289 -23.75 -3.83 -0.22
N ASP A 290 -23.39 -4.74 0.67
CA ASP A 290 -24.27 -5.46 1.57
C ASP A 290 -24.96 -4.57 2.62
N ALA A 291 -24.49 -3.33 2.80
CA ALA A 291 -25.08 -2.32 3.66
C ALA A 291 -25.09 -0.95 2.95
N PRO A 292 -25.92 0.02 3.38
CA PRO A 292 -25.84 1.38 2.85
C PRO A 292 -24.42 1.93 3.03
N PHE A 293 -23.76 2.28 1.91
CA PHE A 293 -22.46 2.95 1.95
C PHE A 293 -22.60 4.25 2.73
N ASN A 294 -22.01 4.32 3.93
CA ASN A 294 -22.00 5.51 4.77
C ASN A 294 -20.65 6.24 4.66
N VAL A 295 -20.14 6.32 3.42
CA VAL A 295 -18.90 7.02 3.10
C VAL A 295 -19.18 8.51 3.21
N LYS A 296 -18.57 9.17 4.19
CA LYS A 296 -18.72 10.62 4.42
C LYS A 296 -17.72 11.43 3.61
N TYR A 297 -16.53 10.89 3.42
CA TYR A 297 -15.41 11.57 2.77
C TYR A 297 -14.91 10.73 1.60
N MET A 298 -14.74 11.38 0.46
CA MET A 298 -14.20 10.73 -0.72
C MET A 298 -13.10 11.57 -1.36
N ASP A 299 -11.97 10.98 -1.71
CA ASP A 299 -10.96 11.62 -2.56
C ASP A 299 -10.97 10.97 -3.95
N ILE A 300 -11.28 11.78 -4.96
CA ILE A 300 -11.33 11.40 -6.38
C ILE A 300 -10.48 12.35 -7.23
N SER A 301 -9.46 12.94 -6.60
CA SER A 301 -8.48 13.79 -7.27
C SER A 301 -7.88 13.06 -8.49
N GLY A 302 -7.63 13.76 -9.59
CA GLY A 302 -6.96 13.21 -10.78
C GLY A 302 -7.82 12.33 -11.68
N LEU A 303 -9.07 12.02 -11.31
CA LEU A 303 -9.99 11.28 -12.17
C LEU A 303 -10.52 12.15 -13.32
N ASN A 304 -10.81 11.52 -14.46
CA ASN A 304 -11.55 12.15 -15.55
C ASN A 304 -13.01 12.31 -15.15
N ALA A 305 -13.53 13.53 -15.26
CA ALA A 305 -14.85 13.88 -14.78
C ALA A 305 -15.98 13.21 -15.59
N SER A 306 -15.74 12.79 -16.84
CA SER A 306 -16.70 12.00 -17.63
C SER A 306 -17.04 10.65 -17.02
N ILE A 307 -16.10 10.08 -16.23
CA ILE A 307 -16.24 8.79 -15.58
C ILE A 307 -17.21 8.87 -14.38
N LEU A 308 -17.30 10.05 -13.76
CA LEU A 308 -18.12 10.28 -12.57
C LEU A 308 -19.60 10.54 -12.90
N ILE A 309 -19.94 10.82 -14.16
CA ILE A 309 -21.30 11.16 -14.61
C ILE A 309 -22.10 9.90 -15.03
N HIS A 310 -21.49 8.72 -14.97
CA HIS A 310 -22.18 7.48 -15.37
C HIS A 310 -23.20 7.05 -14.31
N GLU A 311 -24.36 6.50 -14.72
CA GLU A 311 -25.45 6.14 -13.79
C GLU A 311 -25.02 5.07 -12.76
N THR A 312 -24.10 4.19 -13.17
CA THR A 312 -23.52 3.14 -12.31
C THR A 312 -22.64 3.67 -11.17
N SER A 313 -22.16 4.91 -11.26
CA SER A 313 -21.35 5.52 -10.19
C SER A 313 -22.23 5.98 -9.03
N ILE A 314 -23.47 6.41 -9.32
CA ILE A 314 -24.35 7.17 -8.43
C ILE A 314 -24.57 6.54 -7.05
N PRO A 315 -24.78 5.21 -6.88
CA PRO A 315 -25.05 4.61 -5.57
C PRO A 315 -23.93 4.83 -4.53
N VAL A 316 -22.67 4.90 -4.95
CA VAL A 316 -21.52 5.14 -4.06
C VAL A 316 -21.49 6.58 -3.56
N PHE A 317 -21.95 7.51 -4.39
CA PHE A 317 -21.91 8.95 -4.11
C PHE A 317 -23.12 9.45 -3.31
N GLN A 318 -24.20 8.66 -3.20
CA GLN A 318 -25.48 9.09 -2.61
C GLN A 318 -25.38 9.60 -1.16
N ASN A 319 -24.41 9.11 -0.37
CA ASN A 319 -24.22 9.51 1.03
C ASN A 319 -22.93 10.31 1.30
N VAL A 320 -22.19 10.69 0.25
CA VAL A 320 -20.92 11.41 0.36
C VAL A 320 -21.17 12.85 0.80
N GLN A 321 -20.68 13.20 1.99
CA GLN A 321 -20.83 14.55 2.55
C GLN A 321 -19.80 15.52 1.96
N THR A 322 -18.57 15.04 1.73
CA THR A 322 -17.45 15.84 1.21
C THR A 322 -16.67 15.05 0.18
N ALA A 323 -16.52 15.62 -1.01
CA ALA A 323 -15.63 15.13 -2.05
C ALA A 323 -14.41 16.04 -2.20
N ILE A 324 -13.22 15.44 -2.25
CA ILE A 324 -11.95 16.10 -2.53
C ILE A 324 -11.65 15.91 -4.02
N LEU A 325 -11.53 17.04 -4.73
CA LEU A 325 -11.29 17.10 -6.17
C LEU A 325 -10.08 17.98 -6.46
N LYS A 326 -8.93 17.38 -6.75
CA LYS A 326 -7.73 18.07 -7.24
C LYS A 326 -7.39 17.58 -8.64
N LYS A 327 -7.09 18.48 -9.58
CA LYS A 327 -6.65 18.13 -10.95
C LYS A 327 -7.61 17.19 -11.72
N CYS A 328 -8.92 17.33 -11.56
CA CYS A 328 -9.89 16.62 -12.39
C CYS A 328 -10.07 17.33 -13.73
N HIS A 329 -10.01 16.58 -14.84
CA HIS A 329 -10.30 17.11 -16.18
C HIS A 329 -11.78 16.94 -16.48
N ALA A 330 -12.51 18.04 -16.67
CA ALA A 330 -13.90 18.03 -17.13
C ALA A 330 -13.99 18.76 -18.47
N GLU A 331 -14.48 18.10 -19.51
CA GLU A 331 -14.99 18.82 -20.68
C GLU A 331 -16.27 19.54 -20.24
N SER A 332 -16.26 20.87 -20.35
CA SER A 332 -17.15 21.80 -19.65
C SER A 332 -18.65 21.64 -19.95
N ASN A 333 -19.03 20.83 -20.93
CA ASN A 333 -20.39 20.84 -21.48
C ASN A 333 -21.28 19.70 -20.95
N ASN A 334 -20.71 18.58 -20.47
CA ASN A 334 -21.51 17.43 -20.01
C ASN A 334 -21.90 17.48 -18.52
N TRP A 335 -21.28 18.35 -17.71
CA TRP A 335 -21.53 18.44 -16.27
C TRP A 335 -22.80 19.22 -15.89
N LYS A 336 -23.37 20.01 -16.81
CA LYS A 336 -24.53 20.87 -16.54
C LYS A 336 -25.88 20.19 -16.76
N GLU A 337 -25.94 19.08 -17.48
CA GLU A 337 -27.21 18.55 -18.02
C GLU A 337 -27.81 17.34 -17.29
N ARG A 338 -27.13 16.72 -16.32
CA ARG A 338 -27.71 15.63 -15.51
C ARG A 338 -27.71 16.00 -14.02
N GLN A 339 -28.84 16.55 -13.56
CA GLN A 339 -29.08 17.02 -12.18
C GLN A 339 -29.09 15.85 -11.17
N SER A 340 -28.42 15.96 -10.01
CA SER A 340 -29.09 16.10 -8.69
C SER A 340 -28.14 16.54 -7.55
N PHE A 341 -27.01 17.18 -7.85
CA PHE A 341 -26.16 17.80 -6.82
C PHE A 341 -26.68 19.21 -6.50
N SER A 342 -27.55 19.32 -5.50
CA SER A 342 -28.04 20.60 -5.04
C SER A 342 -26.90 21.41 -4.39
N THR A 343 -26.71 22.63 -4.89
CA THR A 343 -25.87 23.71 -4.33
C THR A 343 -24.36 23.44 -4.21
N ILE A 344 -23.63 23.78 -5.28
CA ILE A 344 -22.16 23.88 -5.32
C ILE A 344 -21.73 25.10 -4.49
N SER A 345 -21.26 24.91 -3.25
CA SER A 345 -20.51 25.96 -2.53
C SER A 345 -19.01 25.75 -2.76
N SER A 346 -18.38 26.64 -3.51
CA SER A 346 -16.93 26.65 -3.70
C SER A 346 -16.31 27.63 -2.71
N ARG A 347 -15.50 27.16 -1.75
CA ARG A 347 -14.59 28.04 -1.00
C ARG A 347 -13.24 28.06 -1.70
N ARG A 348 -13.09 28.92 -2.71
CA ARG A 348 -11.78 29.32 -3.23
C ARG A 348 -11.09 30.21 -2.20
N LYS A 349 -10.28 29.64 -1.31
CA LYS A 349 -9.29 30.45 -0.57
C LYS A 349 -7.84 30.01 -0.69
N THR A 350 -7.54 28.80 -1.17
CA THR A 350 -6.16 28.37 -1.46
C THR A 350 -6.18 27.16 -2.39
N GLY A 351 -6.24 27.31 -3.72
CA GLY A 351 -5.99 26.21 -4.69
C GLY A 351 -6.79 24.89 -4.60
N TYR A 352 -7.72 24.74 -3.66
CA TYR A 352 -8.51 23.54 -3.39
C TYR A 352 -9.99 23.81 -3.69
N ILE A 353 -10.64 22.86 -4.36
CA ILE A 353 -12.10 22.83 -4.46
C ILE A 353 -12.57 21.75 -3.49
N ILE A 354 -13.11 22.16 -2.34
CA ILE A 354 -13.87 21.30 -1.44
C ILE A 354 -15.32 21.44 -1.87
N GLN A 355 -15.96 20.35 -2.33
CA GLN A 355 -17.36 20.36 -2.72
C GLN A 355 -18.18 19.52 -1.73
N GLN A 356 -19.23 20.15 -1.22
CA GLN A 356 -20.30 19.47 -0.48
C GLN A 356 -21.30 18.98 -1.52
N LEU A 357 -21.46 17.66 -1.64
CA LEU A 357 -22.49 17.07 -2.50
C LEU A 357 -23.78 17.04 -1.67
N MET A 358 -24.73 17.95 -1.90
CA MET A 358 -26.08 17.77 -1.35
C MET A 358 -26.91 16.98 -2.34
N VAL A 359 -27.15 15.71 -2.03
CA VAL A 359 -28.12 14.89 -2.75
C VAL A 359 -29.51 15.37 -2.32
N SER A 360 -30.27 15.97 -3.25
CA SER A 360 -31.69 16.28 -2.99
C SER A 360 -32.47 14.96 -2.92
N ARG A 361 -33.26 14.79 -1.86
CA ARG A 361 -34.09 13.60 -1.60
C ARG A 361 -35.03 13.24 -2.73
#